data_AF-A0A8K0BR89-F1
#
_entry.id   AF-A0A8K0BR89-F1
#
_cell.length_a   1.000
_cell.length_b   1.000
_cell.length_c   1.000
_cell.angle_alpha   90.00
_cell.angle_beta   90.00
_cell.angle_gamma   90.00
#
_symmetry.space_group_name_H-M   'P 1'
#
loop_
_entity.id
_entity.type
_entity.pdbx_description
1 polymer ?
#
loop_
_entity_poly.entity_id
_entity_poly.type
_entity_poly.pdbx_seq_one_letter_code
_entity_poly.pdbx_strand_id
1 'polypeptide(L)'
;LTFSLWDYGVFGLMLLISTGIGLFHGLAKGGQKTSEDFFTGGRRMSALPVGLSLSASFMSAIQVLGVPAEAYRYGAKFLWMCLGQLLNTLLTAQLFLPVFYRLGLTSTYEPSPARCPRCRWDGALTPFFPQMLYTGIVIYAPALILNQVTGLDIWASLLSTGVICTFYTTIVSVRVGGGDLGVPGVPSAHPRLHLVQGGMKAVVWTDVFQVFVMLSGFIAIIIRGVLLVGGPARVLGIAANGSRVNFGE
;
A
#
# COMPACT_ATOMS: atom_id res chain seq x y z
N LEU A 1 -3.78 19.57 -19.15
CA LEU A 1 -2.46 18.95 -18.92
C LEU A 1 -2.35 17.77 -19.86
N THR A 2 -1.57 17.87 -20.94
CA THR A 2 -1.23 16.70 -21.76
C THR A 2 -0.04 15.99 -21.13
N PHE A 3 -0.08 14.66 -21.03
CA PHE A 3 1.09 13.89 -20.61
C PHE A 3 2.24 14.17 -21.58
N SER A 4 3.36 14.64 -21.03
CA SER A 4 4.61 14.66 -21.77
C SER A 4 5.12 13.23 -21.92
N LEU A 5 5.90 12.96 -22.97
CA LEU A 5 6.66 11.70 -23.11
C LEU A 5 7.47 11.37 -21.85
N TRP A 6 7.90 12.41 -21.13
CA TRP A 6 8.60 12.29 -19.85
C TRP A 6 7.74 11.70 -18.73
N ASP A 7 6.44 11.99 -18.67
CA ASP A 7 5.56 11.51 -17.60
C ASP A 7 5.30 10.00 -17.74
N TYR A 8 5.12 9.52 -18.97
CA TYR A 8 5.04 8.08 -19.27
C TYR A 8 6.37 7.38 -19.00
N GLY A 9 7.49 8.03 -19.33
CA GLY A 9 8.84 7.52 -19.04
C GLY A 9 9.08 7.34 -17.54
N VAL A 10 8.68 8.31 -16.71
CA VAL A 10 8.78 8.22 -15.25
C VAL A 10 7.87 7.14 -14.68
N PHE A 11 6.63 7.03 -15.17
CA PHE A 11 5.70 5.98 -14.76
C PHE A 11 6.23 4.58 -15.09
N GLY A 12 6.71 4.38 -16.32
CA GLY A 12 7.33 3.12 -16.75
C GLY A 12 8.59 2.80 -15.94
N LEU A 13 9.46 3.78 -15.71
CA LEU A 13 10.67 3.63 -14.91
C LEU A 13 10.36 3.26 -13.46
N MET A 14 9.35 3.88 -12.85
CA MET A 14 8.92 3.56 -11.49
C MET A 14 8.45 2.10 -11.39
N LEU A 15 7.62 1.64 -12.34
CA LEU A 15 7.18 0.24 -12.39
C LEU A 15 8.36 -0.70 -12.57
N LEU A 16 9.29 -0.39 -13.49
CA LEU A 16 10.47 -1.20 -13.75
C LEU A 16 11.41 -1.29 -12.54
N ILE A 17 11.66 -0.19 -11.84
CA ILE A 17 12.50 -0.18 -10.64
C ILE A 17 11.82 -1.01 -9.53
N SER A 18 10.52 -0.80 -9.31
CA SER A 18 9.80 -1.53 -8.26
C SER A 18 9.71 -3.04 -8.57
N THR A 19 9.42 -3.41 -9.82
CA THR A 19 9.51 -4.80 -10.28
C THR A 19 10.94 -5.33 -10.16
N GLY A 20 11.95 -4.53 -10.50
CA GLY A 20 13.37 -4.90 -10.39
C GLY A 20 13.81 -5.20 -8.96
N ILE A 21 13.37 -4.40 -7.98
CA ILE A 21 13.65 -4.63 -6.55
C ILE A 21 12.96 -5.91 -6.07
N GLY A 22 11.69 -6.12 -6.45
CA GLY A 22 10.95 -7.34 -6.14
C GLY A 22 11.63 -8.59 -6.71
N LEU A 23 12.03 -8.54 -7.98
CA LEU A 23 12.75 -9.62 -8.67
C LEU A 23 14.13 -9.87 -8.06
N PHE A 24 14.91 -8.82 -7.80
CA PHE A 24 16.25 -8.95 -7.24
C PHE A 24 16.20 -9.60 -5.86
N HIS A 25 15.29 -9.20 -4.98
CA HIS A 25 15.14 -9.84 -3.66
C HIS A 25 14.47 -11.22 -3.70
N GLY A 26 13.67 -11.52 -4.73
CA GLY A 26 13.13 -12.86 -4.98
C GLY A 26 14.15 -13.87 -5.47
N LEU A 27 15.02 -13.44 -6.38
CA LEU A 27 16.00 -14.30 -7.03
C LEU A 27 17.32 -14.38 -6.24
N ALA A 28 17.79 -13.28 -5.64
CA ALA A 28 19.10 -13.22 -5.00
C ALA A 28 19.17 -13.91 -3.62
N LYS A 29 18.04 -14.15 -2.94
CA LYS A 29 18.04 -14.75 -1.58
C LYS A 29 17.70 -16.23 -1.51
N GLY A 30 17.40 -16.88 -2.64
CA GLY A 30 16.95 -18.27 -2.68
C GLY A 30 15.59 -18.43 -2.01
N GLY A 31 14.58 -18.92 -2.75
CA GLY A 31 13.19 -18.97 -2.31
C GLY A 31 13.00 -19.54 -0.90
N GLN A 32 12.01 -19.00 -0.17
CA GLN A 32 11.61 -19.51 1.14
C GLN A 32 11.14 -20.96 0.98
N LYS A 33 11.89 -21.89 1.59
CA LYS A 33 11.70 -23.34 1.41
C LYS A 33 10.56 -23.92 2.24
N THR A 34 9.91 -23.12 3.08
CA THR A 34 8.88 -23.57 4.02
C THR A 34 7.71 -22.59 4.03
N SER A 35 6.50 -23.13 4.08
CA SER A 35 5.23 -22.38 4.11
C SER A 35 5.16 -21.37 5.25
N GLU A 36 5.71 -21.71 6.44
CA GLU A 36 5.81 -20.77 7.56
C GLU A 36 6.77 -19.61 7.29
N ASP A 37 7.89 -19.88 6.63
CA ASP A 37 8.83 -18.83 6.24
C ASP A 37 8.16 -17.87 5.26
N PHE A 38 7.37 -18.39 4.31
CA PHE A 38 6.60 -17.59 3.34
C PHE A 38 5.68 -16.57 4.00
N PHE A 39 4.86 -16.99 4.97
CA PHE A 39 3.91 -16.12 5.67
C PHE A 39 4.53 -15.23 6.74
N THR A 40 5.58 -15.70 7.43
CA THR A 40 6.17 -14.96 8.57
C THR A 40 7.41 -14.16 8.20
N GLY A 41 7.88 -14.26 6.95
CA GLY A 41 9.13 -13.64 6.53
C GLY A 41 10.34 -14.19 7.31
N GLY A 42 10.22 -15.39 7.87
CA GLY A 42 11.21 -16.04 8.73
C GLY A 42 11.57 -15.30 10.01
N ARG A 43 10.71 -14.39 10.50
CA ARG A 43 10.84 -13.62 11.78
C ARG A 43 12.19 -12.93 12.04
N ARG A 44 13.10 -12.88 11.06
CA ARG A 44 14.45 -12.28 11.13
C ARG A 44 14.54 -10.91 10.45
N MET A 45 13.40 -10.35 10.01
CA MET A 45 13.39 -9.01 9.42
C MET A 45 13.54 -7.94 10.51
N SER A 46 14.32 -6.90 10.22
CA SER A 46 14.43 -5.75 11.10
C SER A 46 13.08 -5.03 11.23
N ALA A 47 12.82 -4.46 12.41
CA ALA A 47 11.55 -3.80 12.71
C ALA A 47 11.29 -2.58 11.80
N LEU A 48 12.35 -1.94 11.29
CA LEU A 48 12.25 -0.74 10.46
C LEU A 48 11.57 -1.00 9.09
N PRO A 49 12.04 -1.92 8.23
CA PRO A 49 11.34 -2.28 6.98
C PRO A 49 9.89 -2.74 7.19
N VAL A 50 9.64 -3.51 8.25
CA VAL A 50 8.28 -3.98 8.58
C VAL A 50 7.38 -2.81 8.96
N GLY A 51 7.86 -1.88 9.78
CA GLY A 51 7.12 -0.67 10.14
C GLY A 51 6.87 0.25 8.94
N LEU A 52 7.83 0.37 8.03
CA LEU A 52 7.69 1.14 6.80
C LEU A 52 6.68 0.51 5.84
N SER A 53 6.67 -0.81 5.67
CA SER A 53 5.67 -1.53 4.86
C SER A 53 4.27 -1.46 5.47
N LEU A 54 4.16 -1.58 6.80
CA LEU A 54 2.90 -1.32 7.51
C LEU A 54 2.40 0.11 7.27
N SER A 55 3.31 1.09 7.28
CA SER A 55 2.98 2.49 6.99
C SER A 55 2.60 2.71 5.52
N ALA A 56 3.26 2.02 4.59
CA ALA A 56 2.96 2.02 3.15
C ALA A 56 1.52 1.54 2.90
N SER A 57 1.09 0.52 3.63
CA SER A 57 -0.26 -0.04 3.55
C SER A 57 -1.35 0.97 3.93
N PHE A 58 -1.03 1.93 4.80
CA PHE A 58 -1.95 3.03 5.12
C PHE A 58 -1.94 4.14 4.07
N MET A 59 -0.84 4.34 3.34
CA MET A 59 -0.73 5.37 2.31
C MET A 59 -1.44 4.95 1.02
N SER A 60 -2.73 5.28 0.90
CA SER A 60 -3.50 5.08 -0.32
C SER A 60 -3.67 6.38 -1.12
N ALA A 61 -4.04 6.24 -2.40
CA ALA A 61 -4.37 7.38 -3.27
C ALA A 61 -5.50 8.25 -2.69
N ILE A 62 -6.39 7.66 -1.90
CA ILE A 62 -7.46 8.37 -1.18
C ILE A 62 -6.87 9.32 -0.14
N GLN A 63 -5.82 8.94 0.59
CA GLN A 63 -5.18 9.87 1.54
C GLN A 63 -4.45 11.00 0.81
N VAL A 64 -3.77 10.71 -0.29
CA VAL A 64 -3.01 11.73 -1.03
C VAL A 64 -3.92 12.83 -1.59
N LEU A 65 -5.12 12.47 -2.06
CA LEU A 65 -6.11 13.44 -2.56
C LEU A 65 -7.05 13.96 -1.46
N GLY A 66 -7.38 13.11 -0.48
CA GLY A 66 -8.34 13.39 0.58
C GLY A 66 -7.80 14.28 1.68
N VAL A 67 -6.56 14.05 2.14
CA VAL A 67 -5.92 14.87 3.18
C VAL A 67 -5.86 16.36 2.82
N PRO A 68 -5.39 16.76 1.62
CA PRO A 68 -5.46 18.17 1.26
C PRO A 68 -6.91 18.64 1.16
N ALA A 69 -7.83 17.87 0.57
CA ALA A 69 -9.25 18.27 0.47
C ALA A 69 -9.91 18.52 1.83
N GLU A 70 -9.62 17.67 2.82
CA GLU A 70 -10.07 17.84 4.19
C GLU A 70 -9.40 19.02 4.87
N ALA A 71 -8.09 19.21 4.70
CA ALA A 71 -7.39 20.40 5.18
C ALA A 71 -7.94 21.69 4.53
N TYR A 72 -8.38 21.63 3.27
CA TYR A 72 -9.02 22.76 2.58
C TYR A 72 -10.41 23.08 3.18
N ARG A 73 -11.15 22.08 3.66
CA ARG A 73 -12.55 22.21 4.12
C ARG A 73 -12.68 22.43 5.63
N TYR A 74 -11.90 21.72 6.43
CA TYR A 74 -11.96 21.74 7.89
C TYR A 74 -10.77 22.48 8.54
N GLY A 75 -9.77 22.89 7.75
CA GLY A 75 -8.62 23.64 8.24
C GLY A 75 -7.80 22.85 9.27
N ALA A 76 -7.31 23.55 10.29
CA ALA A 76 -6.45 22.99 11.33
C ALA A 76 -7.13 21.95 12.22
N LYS A 77 -8.47 21.85 12.22
CA LYS A 77 -9.21 20.79 12.94
C LYS A 77 -8.85 19.38 12.45
N PHE A 78 -8.38 19.25 11.20
CA PHE A 78 -7.83 18.00 10.67
C PHE A 78 -6.65 17.46 11.49
N LEU A 79 -5.85 18.32 12.14
CA LEU A 79 -4.73 17.88 12.99
C LEU A 79 -5.19 17.02 14.18
N TRP A 80 -6.41 17.25 14.68
CA TRP A 80 -6.98 16.41 15.74
C TRP A 80 -7.24 14.97 15.26
N MET A 81 -7.65 14.81 13.99
CA MET A 81 -7.81 13.49 13.38
C MET A 81 -6.46 12.79 13.22
N CYS A 82 -5.42 13.52 12.79
CA CYS A 82 -4.06 12.96 12.72
C CYS A 82 -3.54 12.49 14.08
N LEU A 83 -3.75 13.28 15.14
CA LEU A 83 -3.36 12.91 16.50
C LEU A 83 -4.11 11.67 16.99
N GLY A 84 -5.41 11.58 16.74
CA GLY A 84 -6.21 10.39 17.06
C GLY A 84 -5.71 9.13 16.34
N GLN A 85 -5.36 9.25 15.06
CA GLN A 85 -4.82 8.12 14.28
C GLN A 85 -3.46 7.66 14.82
N LEU A 86 -2.57 8.59 15.19
CA LEU A 86 -1.28 8.26 15.81
C LEU A 86 -1.47 7.52 17.13
N LEU A 87 -2.36 8.00 17.99
CA LEU A 87 -2.66 7.34 19.27
C LEU A 87 -3.24 5.94 19.05
N ASN A 88 -4.17 5.77 18.11
CA ASN A 88 -4.75 4.47 17.78
C ASN A 88 -3.68 3.46 17.32
N THR A 89 -2.76 3.89 16.46
CA THR A 89 -1.64 3.04 16.00
C THR A 89 -0.70 2.69 17.16
N LEU A 90 -0.37 3.62 18.06
CA LEU A 90 0.45 3.35 19.23
C LEU A 90 -0.22 2.37 20.19
N LEU A 91 -1.51 2.56 20.49
CA LEU A 91 -2.29 1.66 21.33
C LEU A 91 -2.36 0.25 20.71
N THR A 92 -2.56 0.16 19.40
CA THR A 92 -2.58 -1.12 18.70
C THR A 92 -1.22 -1.83 18.78
N ALA A 93 -0.13 -1.09 18.56
CA ALA A 93 1.23 -1.62 18.62
C ALA A 93 1.62 -2.08 20.04
N GLN A 94 1.14 -1.41 21.09
CA GLN A 94 1.50 -1.74 22.48
C GLN A 94 0.58 -2.78 23.13
N LEU A 95 -0.72 -2.77 22.81
CA LEU A 95 -1.70 -3.65 23.46
C LEU A 95 -1.95 -4.93 22.66
N PHE A 96 -2.16 -4.81 21.34
CA PHE A 96 -2.57 -5.94 20.51
C PHE A 96 -1.37 -6.74 20.03
N LEU A 97 -0.29 -6.09 19.61
CA LEU A 97 0.91 -6.77 19.10
C LEU A 97 1.50 -7.80 20.09
N PRO A 98 1.68 -7.51 21.41
CA PRO A 98 2.22 -8.52 22.32
C PRO A 98 1.27 -9.69 22.56
N VAL A 99 -0.05 -9.48 22.46
CA VAL A 99 -1.05 -10.54 22.59
C VAL A 99 -0.96 -11.49 21.40
N PHE A 100 -0.88 -10.96 20.17
CA PHE A 100 -0.71 -11.78 18.96
C PHE A 100 0.63 -12.51 18.95
N TYR A 101 1.72 -11.86 19.39
CA TYR A 101 3.04 -12.49 19.43
C TYR A 101 3.10 -13.65 20.44
N ARG A 102 2.42 -13.55 21.59
CA ARG A 102 2.33 -14.62 22.58
C ARG A 102 1.49 -15.82 22.13
N LEU A 103 0.47 -15.58 21.31
CA LEU A 103 -0.42 -16.62 20.77
C LEU A 103 0.17 -17.36 19.56
N GLY A 104 1.24 -16.82 18.95
CA GLY A 104 1.95 -17.47 17.84
C GLY A 104 1.15 -17.62 16.54
N LEU A 105 -0.04 -17.01 16.45
CA LEU A 105 -0.95 -17.13 15.32
C LEU A 105 -0.35 -16.46 14.08
N THR A 106 -0.39 -17.16 12.94
CA THR A 106 0.15 -16.65 11.67
C THR A 106 -0.85 -15.78 10.91
N SER A 107 -2.13 -15.90 11.24
CA SER A 107 -3.22 -15.10 10.70
C SER A 107 -4.26 -14.85 11.78
N THR A 108 -4.82 -13.64 11.83
CA THR A 108 -5.93 -13.28 12.75
C THR A 108 -7.15 -14.20 12.57
N TYR A 109 -7.25 -14.85 11.40
CA TYR A 109 -8.35 -15.74 11.03
C TYR A 109 -8.01 -17.23 11.22
N GLU A 110 -6.81 -17.53 11.70
CA GLU A 110 -6.47 -18.89 12.07
C GLU A 110 -7.46 -19.34 13.15
N PRO A 111 -8.22 -20.42 12.91
CA PRO A 111 -9.26 -20.84 13.80
C PRO A 111 -8.62 -21.29 15.11
N SER A 112 -8.74 -20.45 16.14
CA SER A 112 -8.35 -20.83 17.49
C SER A 112 -9.06 -22.13 17.85
N PRO A 113 -8.37 -23.14 18.40
CA PRO A 113 -8.97 -24.45 18.73
C PRO A 113 -10.15 -24.35 19.70
N ALA A 114 -10.35 -23.18 20.34
CA ALA A 114 -11.45 -22.86 21.23
C ALA A 114 -12.71 -22.25 20.56
N ARG A 115 -12.77 -22.09 19.22
CA ARG A 115 -13.93 -21.48 18.52
C ARG A 115 -14.74 -22.48 17.68
N CYS A 116 -16.07 -22.32 17.68
CA CYS A 116 -17.00 -23.12 16.88
C CYS A 116 -16.70 -23.07 15.37
N PRO A 117 -16.93 -24.16 14.61
CA PRO A 117 -16.61 -24.25 13.17
C PRO A 117 -17.36 -23.24 12.30
N ARG A 118 -18.53 -22.76 12.74
CA ARG A 118 -19.33 -21.73 12.04
C ARG A 118 -18.75 -20.32 12.20
N CYS A 119 -18.22 -20.00 13.38
CA CYS A 119 -17.60 -18.70 13.71
C CYS A 119 -16.25 -18.47 12.99
N ARG A 120 -15.69 -19.50 12.35
CA ARG A 120 -14.52 -19.38 11.47
C ARG A 120 -14.85 -18.55 10.23
N TRP A 121 -16.00 -18.82 9.62
CA TRP A 121 -16.45 -18.09 8.43
C TRP A 121 -16.77 -16.64 8.78
N ASP A 122 -17.39 -16.38 9.93
CA ASP A 122 -17.66 -15.00 10.38
C ASP A 122 -16.36 -14.21 10.55
N GLY A 123 -15.33 -14.81 11.12
CA GLY A 123 -14.01 -14.18 11.27
C GLY A 123 -13.33 -13.84 9.93
N ALA A 124 -13.42 -14.74 8.95
CA ALA A 124 -12.80 -14.54 7.63
C ALA A 124 -13.62 -13.64 6.70
N LEU A 125 -14.95 -13.67 6.78
CA LEU A 125 -15.86 -12.92 5.91
C LEU A 125 -16.00 -11.46 6.34
N THR A 126 -16.04 -11.19 7.64
CA THR A 126 -16.15 -9.82 8.19
C THR A 126 -15.13 -8.82 7.62
N PRO A 127 -13.82 -9.14 7.50
CA PRO A 127 -12.83 -8.25 6.89
C PRO A 127 -12.82 -8.30 5.35
N PHE A 128 -13.30 -9.40 4.75
CA PHE A 128 -13.21 -9.63 3.31
C PHE A 128 -14.10 -8.66 2.52
N PHE A 129 -15.35 -8.49 2.97
CA PHE A 129 -16.29 -7.59 2.31
C PHE A 129 -15.86 -6.12 2.32
N PRO A 130 -15.48 -5.52 3.46
CA PRO A 130 -14.96 -4.15 3.49
C PRO A 130 -13.68 -3.97 2.67
N GLN A 131 -12.78 -4.97 2.67
CA GLN A 131 -11.53 -4.90 1.90
C GLN A 131 -11.79 -4.89 0.38
N MET A 132 -12.76 -5.67 -0.10
CA MET A 132 -13.15 -5.63 -1.53
C MET A 132 -13.72 -4.27 -1.93
N LEU A 133 -14.59 -3.69 -1.10
CA LEU A 133 -15.15 -2.36 -1.36
C LEU A 133 -14.05 -1.29 -1.32
N TYR A 134 -13.15 -1.36 -0.33
CA TYR A 134 -12.06 -0.42 -0.17
C TYR A 134 -11.11 -0.42 -1.36
N THR A 135 -10.64 -1.60 -1.78
CA THR A 135 -9.75 -1.75 -2.95
C THR A 135 -10.39 -1.25 -4.25
N GLY A 136 -11.71 -1.43 -4.41
CA GLY A 136 -12.47 -0.85 -5.53
C GLY A 136 -12.45 0.69 -5.52
N ILE A 137 -12.66 1.31 -4.37
CA ILE A 137 -12.63 2.79 -4.23
C ILE A 137 -11.20 3.31 -4.45
N VAL A 138 -10.17 2.60 -3.99
CA VAL A 138 -8.77 3.02 -4.15
C VAL A 138 -8.34 3.08 -5.61
N ILE A 139 -8.80 2.14 -6.46
CA ILE A 139 -8.47 2.12 -7.91
C ILE A 139 -9.14 3.30 -8.66
N TYR A 140 -10.23 3.85 -8.12
CA TYR A 140 -10.92 4.98 -8.74
C TYR A 140 -10.07 6.26 -8.78
N ALA A 141 -9.29 6.54 -7.73
CA ALA A 141 -8.45 7.74 -7.67
C ALA A 141 -7.42 7.86 -8.82
N PRO A 142 -6.57 6.85 -9.10
CA PRO A 142 -5.67 6.91 -10.25
C PRO A 142 -6.41 6.87 -11.59
N ALA A 143 -7.57 6.19 -11.67
CA ALA A 143 -8.40 6.19 -12.88
C ALA A 143 -8.99 7.58 -13.19
N LEU A 144 -9.39 8.34 -12.16
CA LEU A 144 -9.88 9.71 -12.31
C LEU A 144 -8.76 10.63 -12.82
N ILE A 145 -7.54 10.50 -12.27
CA ILE A 145 -6.37 11.26 -12.74
C ILE A 145 -6.08 10.89 -14.21
N LEU A 146 -6.10 9.60 -14.54
CA LEU A 146 -5.86 9.13 -15.92
C LEU A 146 -6.94 9.61 -16.90
N ASN A 147 -8.20 9.69 -16.48
CA ASN A 147 -9.29 10.26 -17.27
C ASN A 147 -9.07 11.76 -17.54
N GLN A 148 -8.70 12.54 -16.52
CA GLN A 148 -8.48 13.99 -16.67
C GLN A 148 -7.31 14.35 -17.60
N VAL A 149 -6.32 13.47 -17.69
CA VAL A 149 -5.08 13.73 -18.42
C VAL A 149 -5.04 13.11 -19.82
N THR A 150 -5.73 11.98 -20.03
CA THR A 150 -5.83 11.34 -21.36
C THR A 150 -7.10 11.73 -22.12
N GLY A 151 -8.12 12.25 -21.42
CA GLY A 151 -9.44 12.53 -21.99
C GLY A 151 -10.24 11.26 -22.35
N LEU A 152 -9.75 10.07 -22.02
CA LEU A 152 -10.44 8.80 -22.22
C LEU A 152 -11.62 8.68 -21.27
N ASP A 153 -12.68 7.97 -21.69
CA ASP A 153 -13.82 7.67 -20.82
C ASP A 153 -13.39 7.05 -19.48
N ILE A 154 -14.17 7.31 -18.42
CA ILE A 154 -13.82 6.86 -17.07
C ILE A 154 -13.80 5.34 -16.97
N TRP A 155 -14.65 4.63 -17.73
CA TRP A 155 -14.67 3.16 -17.75
C TRP A 155 -13.41 2.58 -18.40
N ALA A 156 -12.93 3.20 -19.48
CA ALA A 156 -11.68 2.80 -20.13
C ALA A 156 -10.47 3.07 -19.22
N SER A 157 -10.47 4.19 -18.49
CA SER A 157 -9.42 4.54 -17.52
C SER A 157 -9.41 3.59 -16.32
N LEU A 158 -10.60 3.17 -15.85
CA LEU A 158 -10.75 2.22 -14.75
C LEU A 158 -10.24 0.83 -15.13
N LEU A 159 -10.65 0.32 -16.30
CA LEU A 159 -10.23 -1.00 -16.79
C LEU A 159 -8.72 -1.05 -17.08
N SER A 160 -8.17 -0.03 -17.74
CA SER A 160 -6.73 0.02 -18.04
C SER A 160 -5.88 0.08 -16.76
N THR A 161 -6.25 0.91 -15.79
CA THR A 161 -5.56 1.00 -14.50
C THR A 161 -5.64 -0.33 -13.73
N GLY A 162 -6.82 -0.97 -13.71
CA GLY A 162 -7.00 -2.29 -13.11
C GLY A 162 -6.14 -3.38 -13.75
N VAL A 163 -6.05 -3.40 -15.09
CA VAL A 163 -5.19 -4.34 -15.82
C VAL A 163 -3.72 -4.09 -15.53
N ILE A 164 -3.27 -2.83 -15.55
CA ILE A 164 -1.87 -2.48 -15.24
C ILE A 164 -1.51 -2.88 -13.81
N CYS A 165 -2.35 -2.54 -12.83
CA CYS A 165 -2.14 -2.90 -11.42
C CYS A 165 -2.15 -4.42 -11.23
N THR A 166 -3.08 -5.13 -11.85
CA THR A 166 -3.15 -6.59 -11.76
C THR A 166 -1.92 -7.22 -12.39
N PHE A 167 -1.52 -6.77 -13.58
CA PHE A 167 -0.36 -7.30 -14.28
C PHE A 167 0.94 -7.02 -13.52
N TYR A 168 1.11 -5.80 -13.02
CA TYR A 168 2.25 -5.41 -12.18
C TYR A 168 2.31 -6.24 -10.88
N THR A 169 1.20 -6.34 -10.15
CA THR A 169 1.11 -7.14 -8.92
C THR A 169 1.37 -8.62 -9.20
N THR A 170 0.84 -9.12 -10.32
CA THR A 170 1.06 -10.48 -10.78
C THR A 170 2.54 -10.68 -11.07
N ILE A 171 3.22 -9.82 -11.83
CA ILE A 171 4.66 -9.97 -12.10
C ILE A 171 5.48 -9.95 -10.81
N VAL A 172 5.21 -9.00 -9.92
CA VAL A 172 5.91 -8.89 -8.63
C VAL A 172 5.65 -10.12 -7.75
N SER A 173 4.44 -10.69 -7.77
CA SER A 173 4.05 -11.83 -6.93
C SER A 173 4.43 -13.19 -7.52
N VAL A 174 4.36 -13.33 -8.85
CA VAL A 174 4.48 -14.59 -9.62
C VAL A 174 5.91 -14.89 -10.06
N ARG A 175 6.82 -13.91 -10.00
CA ARG A 175 8.18 -14.02 -10.53
C ARG A 175 9.30 -13.97 -9.48
N VAL A 176 9.01 -14.25 -8.19
CA VAL A 176 9.89 -14.13 -6.99
C VAL A 176 10.16 -15.43 -6.12
N GLY A 177 9.90 -16.66 -6.54
CA GLY A 177 10.19 -17.98 -5.89
C GLY A 177 10.78 -19.15 -6.74
N GLY A 178 12.08 -19.16 -7.04
CA GLY A 178 12.73 -20.33 -7.65
C GLY A 178 12.93 -21.38 -6.59
N GLY A 179 12.02 -22.36 -6.53
CA GLY A 179 12.16 -23.53 -5.66
C GLY A 179 10.83 -24.20 -5.33
N ASP A 180 10.75 -25.49 -5.62
CA ASP A 180 9.58 -26.37 -5.52
C ASP A 180 8.84 -26.31 -4.18
N LEU A 181 7.53 -26.06 -4.22
CA LEU A 181 6.61 -26.52 -3.17
C LEU A 181 5.78 -27.68 -3.73
N GLY A 182 6.13 -28.90 -3.31
CA GLY A 182 5.29 -30.07 -3.51
C GLY A 182 3.96 -29.88 -2.79
N VAL A 183 2.95 -29.43 -3.52
CA VAL A 183 1.54 -29.55 -3.11
C VAL A 183 1.10 -30.96 -3.50
N PRO A 184 0.85 -31.88 -2.54
CA PRO A 184 0.36 -33.21 -2.88
C PRO A 184 -1.06 -33.08 -3.46
N GLY A 185 -1.22 -33.41 -4.75
CA GLY A 185 -2.54 -33.67 -5.35
C GLY A 185 -3.00 -32.79 -6.52
N VAL A 186 -2.18 -31.88 -7.06
CA VAL A 186 -2.57 -31.09 -8.24
C VAL A 186 -1.88 -31.65 -9.50
N PRO A 187 -2.61 -32.16 -10.51
CA PRO A 187 -2.01 -32.73 -11.72
C PRO A 187 -1.28 -31.65 -12.52
N SER A 188 -0.01 -31.88 -12.81
CA SER A 188 0.88 -30.95 -13.52
C SER A 188 0.60 -30.94 -15.02
N ALA A 189 -0.02 -29.86 -15.51
CA ALA A 189 -0.07 -29.57 -16.94
C ALA A 189 0.79 -28.34 -17.24
N HIS A 190 1.98 -28.61 -17.82
CA HIS A 190 2.94 -27.73 -18.50
C HIS A 190 4.36 -27.68 -17.89
N PRO A 191 5.37 -28.21 -18.61
CA PRO A 191 6.77 -28.01 -18.25
C PRO A 191 7.26 -26.66 -18.78
N ARG A 192 8.02 -25.91 -17.97
CA ARG A 192 8.69 -24.61 -18.27
C ARG A 192 8.00 -23.32 -17.81
N LEU A 193 7.38 -23.34 -16.64
CA LEU A 193 7.16 -22.13 -15.85
C LEU A 193 7.41 -22.51 -14.40
N HIS A 194 8.69 -22.51 -13.97
CA HIS A 194 8.98 -22.41 -12.55
C HIS A 194 8.39 -21.06 -12.13
N LEU A 195 7.21 -21.12 -11.52
CA LEU A 195 6.50 -19.97 -11.01
C LEU A 195 6.80 -19.85 -9.54
N VAL A 196 7.14 -18.63 -9.23
CA VAL A 196 8.18 -18.35 -8.30
C VAL A 196 7.44 -17.37 -7.41
N GLN A 197 6.87 -17.84 -6.31
CA GLN A 197 6.04 -17.02 -5.45
C GLN A 197 6.89 -16.14 -4.53
N GLY A 198 6.67 -14.82 -4.62
CA GLY A 198 7.39 -13.86 -3.79
C GLY A 198 6.95 -13.87 -2.35
N GLY A 199 7.84 -14.29 -1.45
CA GLY A 199 7.57 -14.25 -0.02
C GLY A 199 7.32 -12.83 0.50
N MET A 200 6.74 -12.71 1.70
CA MET A 200 6.41 -11.43 2.35
C MET A 200 7.61 -10.46 2.42
N LYS A 201 8.85 -10.99 2.39
CA LYS A 201 10.09 -10.19 2.31
C LYS A 201 10.15 -9.29 1.07
N ALA A 202 9.84 -9.81 -0.11
CA ALA A 202 9.96 -9.05 -1.34
C ALA A 202 8.96 -7.88 -1.36
N VAL A 203 7.73 -8.16 -0.92
CA VAL A 203 6.65 -7.17 -0.78
C VAL A 203 7.06 -6.05 0.18
N VAL A 204 7.61 -6.40 1.35
CA VAL A 204 8.07 -5.41 2.34
C VAL A 204 9.15 -4.48 1.74
N TRP A 205 10.06 -5.01 0.93
CA TRP A 205 11.11 -4.20 0.29
C TRP A 205 10.58 -3.32 -0.85
N THR A 206 9.64 -3.81 -1.65
CA THR A 206 8.96 -2.98 -2.66
C THR A 206 8.14 -1.87 -1.99
N ASP A 207 7.51 -2.15 -0.86
CA ASP A 207 6.76 -1.15 -0.08
C ASP A 207 7.68 -0.06 0.49
N VAL A 208 8.86 -0.43 1.02
CA VAL A 208 9.84 0.54 1.52
C VAL A 208 10.24 1.51 0.41
N PHE A 209 10.55 0.99 -0.78
CA PHE A 209 10.84 1.83 -1.94
C PHE A 209 9.65 2.72 -2.31
N GLN A 210 8.45 2.17 -2.32
CA GLN A 210 7.22 2.90 -2.62
C GLN A 210 7.00 4.07 -1.64
N VAL A 211 7.25 3.88 -0.35
CA VAL A 211 7.14 4.96 0.66
C VAL A 211 8.09 6.11 0.34
N PHE A 212 9.34 5.83 -0.02
CA PHE A 212 10.29 6.89 -0.39
C PHE A 212 9.84 7.66 -1.63
N VAL A 213 9.36 6.95 -2.66
CA VAL A 213 8.84 7.57 -3.88
C VAL A 213 7.63 8.46 -3.54
N MET A 214 6.68 7.95 -2.75
CA MET A 214 5.49 8.71 -2.36
C MET A 214 5.83 9.94 -1.50
N LEU A 215 6.72 9.81 -0.51
CA LEU A 215 7.17 10.93 0.32
C LEU A 215 7.88 12.00 -0.51
N SER A 216 8.75 11.59 -1.44
CA SER A 216 9.45 12.53 -2.33
C SER A 216 8.48 13.32 -3.21
N GLY A 217 7.45 12.64 -3.75
CA GLY A 217 6.38 13.28 -4.52
C GLY A 217 5.56 14.25 -3.68
N PHE A 218 5.22 13.87 -2.45
CA PHE A 218 4.46 14.72 -1.53
C PHE A 218 5.23 16.00 -1.17
N ILE A 219 6.52 15.86 -0.83
CA ILE A 219 7.40 17.01 -0.54
C ILE A 219 7.52 17.91 -1.79
N ALA A 220 7.70 17.34 -2.98
CA ALA A 220 7.80 18.12 -4.22
C ALA A 220 6.51 18.91 -4.51
N ILE A 221 5.34 18.32 -4.28
CA ILE A 221 4.03 18.99 -4.43
C ILE A 221 3.92 20.15 -3.43
N ILE A 222 4.28 19.94 -2.17
CA ILE A 222 4.26 21.00 -1.14
C ILE A 222 5.19 22.14 -1.54
N ILE A 223 6.43 21.85 -1.92
CA ILE A 223 7.41 22.87 -2.32
C ILE A 223 6.89 23.67 -3.51
N ARG A 224 6.40 23.01 -4.57
CA ARG A 224 5.81 23.68 -5.74
C ARG A 224 4.60 24.52 -5.37
N GLY A 225 3.71 24.00 -4.52
CA GLY A 225 2.55 24.74 -4.01
C GLY A 225 2.95 26.00 -3.26
N VAL A 226 3.95 25.92 -2.37
CA VAL A 226 4.48 27.06 -1.61
C VAL A 226 5.13 28.10 -2.53
N LEU A 227 5.88 27.66 -3.54
CA LEU A 227 6.53 28.54 -4.51
C LEU A 227 5.49 29.27 -5.38
N LEU A 228 4.42 28.60 -5.81
CA LEU A 228 3.35 29.20 -6.60
C LEU A 228 2.59 30.30 -5.85
N VAL A 229 2.45 30.18 -4.53
CA VAL A 229 1.79 31.18 -3.68
C VAL A 229 2.71 32.38 -3.37
N GLY A 230 4.00 32.28 -3.69
CA GLY A 230 4.99 33.33 -3.44
C GLY A 230 5.72 33.22 -2.10
N GLY A 231 5.78 32.01 -1.51
CA GLY A 231 6.58 31.70 -0.34
C GLY A 231 5.78 31.24 0.90
N PRO A 232 6.45 30.58 1.86
CA PRO A 232 5.79 29.94 3.02
C PRO A 232 5.12 30.94 3.96
N ALA A 233 5.69 32.15 4.10
CA ALA A 233 5.10 33.21 4.91
C ALA A 233 3.75 33.68 4.36
N ARG A 234 3.58 33.73 3.03
CA ARG A 234 2.33 34.12 2.39
C ARG A 234 1.28 33.01 2.47
N VAL A 235 1.71 31.75 2.39
CA VAL A 235 0.84 30.58 2.63
C VAL A 235 0.27 30.61 4.05
N LEU A 236 1.11 30.86 5.05
CA LEU A 236 0.67 30.99 6.45
C LEU A 236 -0.24 32.21 6.67
N GLY A 237 0.06 33.34 6.01
CA GLY A 237 -0.80 34.53 6.04
C GLY A 237 -2.20 34.28 5.44
N ILE A 238 -2.29 33.56 4.31
CA ILE A 238 -3.56 33.18 3.69
C ILE A 238 -4.31 32.17 4.57
N ALA A 239 -3.61 31.21 5.17
CA ALA A 239 -4.22 30.25 6.07
C ALA A 239 -4.81 30.90 7.33
N ALA A 240 -4.10 31.87 7.91
CA ALA A 240 -4.56 32.64 9.06
C ALA A 240 -5.76 33.54 8.70
N ASN A 241 -5.72 34.21 7.54
CA ASN A 241 -6.78 35.10 7.10
C ASN A 241 -8.04 34.36 6.63
N GLY A 242 -7.90 33.10 6.18
CA GLY A 242 -9.03 32.24 5.78
C GLY A 242 -9.73 31.51 6.93
N SER A 243 -9.50 31.92 8.19
CA SER A 243 -10.02 31.25 9.40
C SER A 243 -9.58 29.78 9.56
N ARG A 244 -8.59 29.32 8.77
CA ARG A 244 -8.21 27.89 8.70
C ARG A 244 -7.26 27.47 9.80
N VAL A 245 -6.70 28.42 10.56
CA VAL A 245 -5.76 28.19 11.67
C VAL A 245 -6.43 28.33 13.04
N ASN A 246 -7.77 28.46 13.10
CA ASN A 246 -8.47 28.57 14.37
C ASN A 246 -8.73 27.20 14.99
N PHE A 247 -8.05 26.92 16.10
CA PHE A 247 -8.16 25.67 16.86
C PHE A 247 -9.28 25.68 17.92
N GLY A 248 -10.03 26.79 18.05
CA GLY A 248 -10.75 27.12 19.27
C GLY A 248 -12.18 27.66 19.15
N GLU A 249 -12.93 27.39 18.07
CA GLU A 249 -14.39 27.55 18.04
C GLU A 249 -15.09 26.30 17.52
#